data_AF-A0A7Y4VDB3-F1
#
_entry.id   AF-A0A7Y4VDB3-F1
#
_cell.length_a   1.000
_cell.length_b   1.000
_cell.length_c   1.000
_cell.angle_alpha   90.00
_cell.angle_beta   90.00
_cell.angle_gamma   90.00
#
_symmetry.space_group_name_H-M   'P 1'
#
loop_
_entity.id
_entity.type
_entity.pdbx_description
1 polymer ?
#
loop_
_entity_poly.entity_id
_entity_poly.type
_entity_poly.pdbx_seq_one_letter_code
_entity_poly.pdbx_strand_id
1 'polypeptide(L)'
;MNFAYGHVLWLLLVIPAALVVFFWWAMRERQRLMTQFIQARLLHGLVFGVSPTRMKVRFALVTIVVALLLIALARPQWGFIWQESKQKGLDIVVAIDTSKSMLAEDIA
;
A
#
# COMPACT_ATOMS: atom_id res chain seq x y z
N MET A 1 9.77 -7.62 -10.59
CA MET A 1 8.42 -7.07 -10.33
C MET A 1 8.10 -6.19 -11.51
N ASN A 2 7.11 -6.56 -12.32
CA ASN A 2 6.73 -5.80 -13.50
C ASN A 2 5.48 -4.97 -13.18
N PHE A 3 5.33 -3.80 -13.79
CA PHE A 3 4.13 -2.98 -13.66
C PHE A 3 3.31 -3.07 -14.93
N ALA A 4 2.01 -3.36 -14.82
CA ALA A 4 1.14 -3.40 -16.00
C ALA A 4 1.01 -2.01 -16.66
N TYR A 5 1.05 -0.95 -15.85
CA TYR A 5 0.94 0.44 -16.31
C TYR A 5 2.13 1.27 -15.82
N GLY A 6 3.34 0.93 -16.29
CA GLY A 6 4.57 1.61 -15.87
C GLY A 6 4.59 3.13 -16.11
N HIS A 7 3.87 3.63 -17.12
CA HIS A 7 3.79 5.07 -17.41
C HIS A 7 3.11 5.88 -16.30
N VAL A 8 2.24 5.26 -15.49
CA VAL A 8 1.58 5.90 -14.35
C VAL A 8 2.59 6.30 -13.26
N LEU A 9 3.76 5.65 -13.21
CA LEU A 9 4.82 5.99 -12.26
C LEU A 9 5.39 7.40 -12.48
N TRP A 10 5.29 7.98 -13.67
CA TRP A 10 5.66 9.38 -13.89
C TRP A 10 4.76 10.34 -13.10
N LEU A 11 3.49 9.99 -12.90
CA LEU A 11 2.56 10.77 -12.09
C LEU A 11 2.94 10.75 -10.60
N LEU A 12 3.66 9.73 -10.14
CA LEU A 12 4.17 9.64 -8.76
C LEU A 12 5.18 10.76 -8.44
N LEU A 13 5.83 11.32 -9.46
CA LEU A 13 6.76 12.42 -9.27
C LEU A 13 6.05 13.78 -9.36
N VAL A 14 5.10 13.92 -10.29
CA VAL A 14 4.40 15.18 -10.55
C VAL A 14 3.33 15.47 -9.49
N ILE A 15 2.44 14.52 -9.21
CA ILE A 15 1.25 14.77 -8.37
C ILE A 15 1.62 15.00 -6.90
N PRO A 16 2.42 14.14 -6.23
CA PRO A 16 2.84 14.39 -4.85
C PRO A 16 3.68 15.67 -4.70
N ALA A 17 4.57 15.97 -5.66
CA ALA A 17 5.35 17.21 -5.63
C ALA A 17 4.44 18.43 -5.74
N ALA A 18 3.46 18.41 -6.67
CA ALA A 18 2.47 19.48 -6.81
C ALA A 18 1.65 19.66 -5.52
N LEU A 19 1.23 18.57 -4.86
CA LEU A 19 0.53 18.63 -3.58
C LEU A 19 1.38 19.25 -2.47
N VAL A 20 2.67 18.87 -2.37
CA VAL A 20 3.58 19.47 -1.38
C VAL A 20 3.77 20.96 -1.62
N VAL A 21 3.99 21.37 -2.87
CA VAL A 21 4.11 22.79 -3.24
C VAL A 21 2.81 23.55 -2.95
N PHE A 22 1.66 22.98 -3.30
CA PHE A 22 0.36 23.56 -3.03
C PHE A 22 0.11 23.75 -1.52
N PHE A 23 0.36 22.72 -0.70
CA PHE A 23 0.20 22.83 0.75
C PHE A 23 1.19 23.82 1.36
N TRP A 24 2.43 23.87 0.86
CA TRP A 24 3.40 24.86 1.29
C TRP A 24 2.93 26.29 0.98
N TRP A 25 2.46 26.54 -0.23
CA TRP A 25 1.92 27.83 -0.65
C TRP A 25 0.69 28.20 0.17
N ALA A 26 -0.27 27.29 0.34
CA ALA A 26 -1.48 27.50 1.13
C ALA A 26 -1.16 27.82 2.60
N MET A 27 -0.14 27.18 3.18
CA MET A 27 0.32 27.49 4.53
C MET A 27 0.93 28.90 4.61
N ARG A 28 1.74 29.31 3.63
CA ARG A 28 2.32 30.67 3.58
C ARG A 28 1.26 31.74 3.40
N GLU A 29 0.33 31.54 2.48
CA GLU A 29 -0.73 32.50 2.22
C GLU A 29 -1.66 32.64 3.43
N ARG A 30 -1.99 31.52 4.11
CA ARG A 30 -2.72 31.55 5.37
C ARG A 30 -2.00 32.38 6.43
N GLN A 31 -0.68 32.24 6.58
CA GLN A 31 0.09 33.05 7.52
C GLN A 31 0.08 34.53 7.15
N ARG A 32 0.23 34.86 5.86
CA ARG A 32 0.16 36.24 5.35
C ARG A 32 -1.19 36.90 5.62
N LEU A 33 -2.28 36.21 5.29
CA LEU A 33 -3.63 36.69 5.58
C LEU A 33 -3.85 36.84 7.08
N MET A 34 -3.38 35.88 7.90
CA MET A 34 -3.45 36.02 9.36
C MET A 34 -2.70 37.26 9.84
N THR A 35 -1.50 37.56 9.34
CA THR A 35 -0.75 38.77 9.73
C THR A 35 -1.47 40.07 9.33
N GLN A 36 -2.16 40.10 8.19
CA GLN A 36 -2.95 41.26 7.74
C GLN A 36 -4.24 41.42 8.56
N PHE A 37 -4.89 40.32 8.94
CA PHE A 37 -6.09 40.34 9.78
C PHE A 37 -5.79 40.59 11.27
N ILE A 38 -4.56 40.35 11.74
CA ILE A 38 -4.15 40.61 13.14
C ILE A 38 -4.10 42.12 13.44
N GLN A 39 -3.88 42.99 12.45
CA GLN A 39 -4.04 44.45 12.64
C GLN A 39 -5.51 44.88 12.84
N ALA A 40 -6.49 44.00 12.58
CA ALA A 40 -7.91 44.33 12.66
C ALA A 40 -8.68 43.58 13.77
N ARG A 41 -8.08 42.62 14.50
CA ARG A 41 -8.86 41.67 15.32
C ARG A 41 -8.65 41.77 16.82
N LEU A 42 -9.29 42.80 17.36
CA LEU A 42 -9.81 42.93 18.73
C LEU A 42 -10.87 41.86 19.11
N LEU A 43 -10.82 40.63 18.57
CA LEU A 43 -11.78 39.57 18.88
C LEU A 43 -11.07 38.30 19.38
N HIS A 44 -10.70 38.38 20.65
CA HIS A 44 -10.09 37.38 21.54
C HIS A 44 -10.87 36.05 21.70
N GLY A 45 -11.76 35.63 20.79
CA GLY A 45 -12.75 34.60 21.11
C GLY A 45 -12.92 33.40 20.16
N LEU A 46 -12.37 33.38 18.95
CA LEU A 46 -12.93 32.50 17.89
C LEU A 46 -11.99 31.47 17.26
N VAL A 47 -10.69 31.43 17.59
CA VAL A 47 -9.76 30.46 16.96
C VAL A 47 -8.86 29.77 17.98
N PHE A 48 -9.45 29.28 19.08
CA PHE A 48 -8.83 28.19 19.84
C PHE A 48 -9.14 26.88 19.12
N GLY A 49 -8.14 26.22 18.52
CA GLY A 49 -8.30 24.80 18.16
C GLY A 49 -7.46 24.23 17.03
N VAL A 50 -6.85 25.04 16.17
CA VAL A 50 -6.14 24.48 15.00
C VAL A 50 -4.64 24.30 15.32
N SER A 51 -4.27 23.09 15.76
CA SER A 51 -2.86 22.73 15.95
C SER A 51 -2.12 22.72 14.60
N PRO A 52 -1.05 23.52 14.42
CA PRO A 52 -0.24 23.54 13.20
C PRO A 52 0.35 22.17 12.87
N THR A 53 0.73 21.41 13.90
CA THR A 53 1.26 20.06 13.78
C THR A 53 0.22 19.10 13.22
N ARG A 54 -1.02 19.12 13.74
CA ARG A 54 -2.11 18.28 13.21
C ARG A 54 -2.41 18.58 11.74
N MET A 55 -2.32 19.85 11.35
CA MET A 55 -2.51 20.27 9.95
C MET A 55 -1.40 19.73 9.03
N LYS A 56 -0.13 19.83 9.45
CA LYS A 56 1.01 19.26 8.71
C LYS A 56 0.91 17.75 8.57
N VAL A 57 0.56 17.05 9.65
CA VAL A 57 0.35 15.60 9.64
C VAL A 57 -0.78 15.22 8.68
N ARG A 58 -1.91 15.94 8.71
CA ARG A 58 -3.02 15.71 7.77
C ARG A 58 -2.57 15.86 6.31
N PHE A 59 -1.82 16.90 5.98
CA PHE A 59 -1.31 17.09 4.62
C PHE A 59 -0.31 16.01 4.20
N ALA A 60 0.60 15.61 5.09
CA ALA A 60 1.51 14.50 4.83
C ALA A 60 0.76 13.19 4.57
N LEU A 61 -0.26 12.88 5.38
CA LEU A 61 -1.09 11.69 5.20
C LEU A 61 -1.84 11.70 3.86
N VAL A 62 -2.43 12.84 3.46
CA VAL A 62 -3.11 12.95 2.17
C VAL A 62 -2.12 12.70 1.02
N THR A 63 -0.93 13.30 1.06
CA THR A 63 0.10 13.09 0.03
C THR A 63 0.55 11.63 -0.04
N ILE A 64 0.75 10.98 1.10
CA ILE A 64 1.12 9.56 1.17
C ILE A 64 0.00 8.68 0.59
N VAL A 65 -1.26 8.93 0.96
CA VAL A 65 -2.41 8.19 0.44
C VAL A 65 -2.48 8.30 -1.08
N VAL A 66 -2.32 9.51 -1.63
CA VAL A 66 -2.32 9.72 -3.08
C VAL A 66 -1.15 8.98 -3.75
N ALA A 67 0.05 9.01 -3.16
CA ALA A 67 1.19 8.26 -3.68
C ALA A 67 0.94 6.74 -3.69
N LEU A 68 0.36 6.20 -2.61
CA LEU A 68 -0.01 4.78 -2.53
C LEU A 68 -1.08 4.39 -3.56
N LEU A 69 -2.08 5.25 -3.78
CA LEU A 69 -3.09 5.03 -4.81
C LEU A 69 -2.48 5.00 -6.22
N LEU A 70 -1.49 5.85 -6.51
CA LEU A 70 -0.78 5.83 -7.79
C LEU A 70 0.06 4.56 -7.97
N ILE A 71 0.71 4.08 -6.90
CA ILE A 71 1.44 2.79 -6.94
C ILE A 71 0.46 1.63 -7.18
N ALA A 72 -0.68 1.62 -6.49
CA ALA A 72 -1.72 0.61 -6.70
C ALA A 72 -2.27 0.65 -8.14
N LEU A 73 -2.47 1.87 -8.68
CA LEU A 73 -2.91 2.09 -10.06
C LEU A 73 -1.89 1.60 -11.09
N ALA A 74 -0.58 1.68 -10.81
CA ALA A 74 0.46 1.13 -11.68
C ALA A 74 0.42 -0.41 -11.78
N ARG A 75 -0.36 -1.08 -10.91
CA ARG A 75 -0.56 -2.53 -10.82
C ARG A 75 0.78 -3.30 -10.79
N PRO A 76 1.48 -3.31 -9.64
CA PRO A 76 2.66 -4.16 -9.45
C PRO A 76 2.25 -5.63 -9.57
N GLN A 77 2.99 -6.37 -10.38
CA GLN A 77 2.80 -7.79 -10.62
C GLN A 77 4.07 -8.54 -10.19
N TRP A 78 3.87 -9.51 -9.29
CA TRP A 78 4.80 -10.60 -9.09
C TRP A 78 4.52 -11.61 -10.21
N GLY A 79 5.51 -11.81 -11.07
CA GLY A 79 5.39 -12.74 -12.20
C GLY A 79 5.33 -14.19 -11.74
N PHE A 80 5.25 -15.10 -12.70
CA PHE A 80 5.28 -16.54 -12.46
C PHE A 80 6.66 -17.10 -12.80
N ILE A 81 7.12 -18.04 -11.99
CA ILE A 81 8.25 -18.90 -12.33
C ILE A 81 7.63 -20.17 -12.90
N TRP A 82 7.78 -20.38 -14.21
CA TRP A 82 7.39 -21.64 -14.82
C TRP A 82 8.30 -22.73 -14.30
N GLN A 83 7.76 -23.59 -13.44
CA GLN A 83 8.43 -24.79 -13.01
C GLN A 83 7.83 -25.94 -13.81
N GLU A 84 8.57 -26.41 -14.82
CA GLU A 84 8.21 -27.62 -15.54
C GLU A 84 8.23 -28.79 -14.55
N SER A 85 7.05 -29.18 -14.07
CA SER A 85 6.89 -30.43 -13.36
C SER A 85 6.97 -31.54 -14.39
N LYS A 86 8.16 -32.16 -14.50
CA LYS A 86 8.28 -33.45 -15.17
C LYS A 86 7.48 -34.44 -14.34
N GLN A 87 6.25 -34.74 -14.77
CA GLN A 87 5.50 -35.88 -14.28
C GLN A 87 6.33 -37.12 -14.62
N LYS A 88 7.12 -37.60 -13.67
CA LYS A 88 7.67 -38.95 -13.73
C LYS A 88 6.51 -39.89 -13.49
N GLY A 89 6.22 -40.76 -14.45
CA GLY A 89 5.36 -41.92 -14.19
C GLY A 89 5.95 -42.66 -13.00
N LEU A 90 5.12 -42.91 -11.99
CA LEU A 90 5.54 -43.68 -10.82
C LEU A 90 5.34 -45.15 -11.15
N ASP A 91 6.42 -45.91 -11.23
CA ASP A 91 6.35 -47.37 -11.30
C ASP A 91 6.01 -47.88 -9.90
N ILE A 92 4.73 -48.18 -9.67
CA ILE A 92 4.25 -48.71 -8.39
C ILE A 92 4.37 -50.23 -8.43
N VAL A 93 5.26 -50.77 -7.60
CA VAL A 93 5.31 -52.21 -7.34
C VAL A 93 4.54 -52.50 -6.05
N VAL A 94 3.46 -53.25 -6.17
CA VAL A 94 2.68 -53.72 -5.02
C VAL A 94 3.20 -55.10 -4.62
N ALA A 95 3.86 -55.18 -3.47
CA ALA A 95 4.21 -56.46 -2.85
C ALA A 95 3.17 -56.78 -1.79
N ILE A 96 2.49 -57.92 -1.94
CA ILE A 96 1.52 -58.44 -0.99
C ILE A 96 2.21 -59.57 -0.23
N ASP A 97 2.33 -59.43 1.09
CA ASP A 97 2.81 -60.52 1.94
C ASP A 97 1.77 -61.64 1.96
N THR A 98 2.21 -62.89 1.77
CA THR A 98 1.37 -64.08 1.83
C THR A 98 1.80 -65.02 2.96
N SER A 99 2.52 -64.48 3.96
CA SER A 99 2.92 -65.22 5.15
C SER A 99 1.71 -65.69 5.97
N LYS A 100 1.90 -66.74 6.79
CA LYS A 100 0.80 -67.30 7.61
C LYS A 100 0.17 -66.31 8.59
N SER A 101 0.89 -65.24 8.97
CA SER A 101 0.34 -64.16 9.79
C SER A 101 -0.74 -63.34 9.08
N MET A 102 -0.78 -63.37 7.75
CA MET A 102 -1.84 -62.73 6.96
C MET A 102 -3.17 -63.49 7.00
N LEU A 103 -3.19 -64.70 7.56
CA LEU A 103 -4.42 -65.48 7.84
C LEU A 103 -5.01 -65.17 9.21
N ALA A 104 -4.49 -64.16 9.92
CA ALA A 104 -5.06 -63.75 11.19
C ALA A 104 -6.48 -63.21 10.95
N GLU A 105 -7.46 -63.81 11.64
CA GLU A 105 -8.81 -63.25 11.73
C GLU A 105 -8.75 -62.09 12.74
N ASP A 106 -9.17 -60.89 12.32
CA ASP A 106 -9.29 -59.75 13.23
C ASP A 106 -10.25 -60.12 14.37
N ILE A 107 -9.94 -59.66 15.59
CA ILE A 107 -10.82 -59.84 16.74
C ILE A 107 -12.09 -59.02 16.50
N ALA A 108 -13.25 -59.69 16.57
CA ALA A 108 -14.58 -59.12 16.38
C ALA A 108 -14.97 -58.07 17.43
#